data_AF-A0A438GR59-F1
#
_entry.id   AF-A0A438GR59-F1
#
_cell.length_a   1.000
_cell.length_b   1.000
_cell.length_c   1.000
_cell.angle_alpha   90.00
_cell.angle_beta   90.00
_cell.angle_gamma   90.00
#
_symmetry.space_group_name_H-M   'P 1'
#
loop_
_entity.id
_entity.type
_entity.pdbx_description
1 polymer ?
#
loop_
_entity_poly.entity_id
_entity_poly.type
_entity_poly.pdbx_seq_one_letter_code
_entity_poly.pdbx_strand_id
1 'polypeptide(L)' 'MRLTPKNYNLNDPPYVNTIGVPKNGWAAIRFRAENPGVWFMHCHLEKHATWGMDMVLIVKNGSTAATSIRPPPAYMPDC' A
#
# COMPACT_ATOMS: atom_id res chain seq x y z
N MET A 1 -10.47 -9.88 20.13
CA MET A 1 -9.90 -11.23 19.92
C MET A 1 -9.46 -11.33 18.47
N ARG A 2 -8.14 -11.37 18.20
CA ARG A 2 -7.59 -11.31 16.82
C ARG A 2 -7.65 -12.74 16.26
N LEU A 3 -8.62 -13.04 15.40
CA LEU A 3 -8.71 -14.33 14.72
C LEU A 3 -7.54 -14.41 13.71
N THR A 4 -6.45 -15.06 14.09
CA THR A 4 -5.32 -15.33 13.18
C THR A 4 -5.60 -16.61 12.40
N PRO A 5 -5.61 -16.57 11.06
CA PRO A 5 -5.66 -17.80 10.25
C PRO A 5 -4.48 -18.70 10.62
N LYS A 6 -4.74 -20.00 10.83
CA LYS A 6 -3.77 -20.94 11.42
C LYS A 6 -2.46 -21.11 10.62
N ASN A 7 -2.43 -20.72 9.35
CA ASN A 7 -1.34 -21.03 8.41
C ASN A 7 -0.57 -19.79 7.92
N TYR A 8 -0.67 -18.64 8.58
CA TYR A 8 0.11 -17.45 8.20
C TYR A 8 1.48 -17.47 8.89
N ASN A 9 2.55 -17.10 8.17
CA ASN A 9 3.82 -16.80 8.79
C ASN A 9 3.72 -15.45 9.53
N LEU A 10 3.78 -15.48 10.86
CA LEU A 10 3.74 -14.30 11.73
C LEU A 10 5.07 -14.03 12.43
N ASN A 11 6.10 -14.84 12.18
CA ASN A 11 7.40 -14.74 12.86
C ASN A 11 8.38 -13.94 11.98
N ASP A 12 8.54 -14.35 10.72
CA ASP A 12 9.53 -13.81 9.79
C ASP A 12 9.00 -13.75 8.33
N PRO A 13 7.80 -13.19 8.07
CA PRO A 13 7.34 -13.03 6.70
C PRO A 13 8.27 -12.07 5.92
N PRO A 14 8.43 -12.28 4.60
CA PRO A 14 9.23 -11.37 3.78
C PRO A 14 8.65 -9.96 3.79
N TYR A 15 9.51 -8.96 4.03
CA TYR A 15 9.14 -7.55 3.98
C TYR A 15 9.47 -6.99 2.58
N VAL A 16 8.44 -6.83 1.76
CA VAL A 16 8.58 -6.47 0.33
C VAL A 16 7.60 -5.36 -0.06
N ASN A 17 7.93 -4.62 -1.13
CA ASN A 17 7.04 -3.62 -1.74
C ASN A 17 6.18 -4.20 -2.87
N THR A 18 6.61 -5.31 -3.48
CA THR A 18 5.94 -5.98 -4.60
C THR A 18 5.89 -7.48 -4.30
N ILE A 19 4.73 -8.10 -4.52
CA ILE A 19 4.53 -9.53 -4.33
C ILE A 19 3.89 -10.15 -5.57
N GLY A 20 4.46 -11.25 -6.04
CA GLY A 20 3.83 -12.07 -7.08
C GLY A 20 2.67 -12.85 -6.49
N VAL A 21 1.44 -12.52 -6.87
CA VAL A 21 0.27 -13.34 -6.53
C VAL A 21 0.32 -14.62 -7.36
N PRO A 22 0.26 -15.82 -6.75
CA PRO A 22 0.26 -17.08 -7.50
C PRO A 22 -0.89 -17.17 -8.49
N LYS A 23 -0.66 -17.79 -9.66
CA LYS A 23 -1.71 -18.04 -10.65
C LYS A 23 -2.86 -18.83 -10.01
N ASN A 24 -4.08 -18.33 -10.14
CA ASN A 24 -5.29 -18.90 -9.54
C ASN A 24 -5.19 -19.10 -8.01
N GLY A 25 -4.40 -18.29 -7.33
CA GLY A 25 -4.20 -18.33 -5.88
C GLY A 25 -4.39 -16.97 -5.21
N TRP A 26 -3.87 -16.83 -4.01
CA TRP A 26 -3.94 -15.61 -3.21
C TRP A 26 -2.62 -15.37 -2.47
N ALA A 27 -2.39 -14.13 -2.09
CA ALA A 27 -1.35 -13.72 -1.14
C ALA A 27 -1.98 -12.81 -0.09
N ALA A 28 -1.57 -12.93 1.16
CA ALA A 28 -2.02 -12.05 2.24
C ALA A 28 -0.86 -11.15 2.69
N ILE A 29 -1.08 -9.83 2.64
CA ILE A 29 -0.12 -8.83 3.11
C ILE A 29 -0.64 -8.12 4.35
N ARG A 30 0.27 -7.57 5.15
CA ARG A 30 -0.04 -6.72 6.30
C ARG A 30 0.95 -5.56 6.36
N PHE A 31 0.45 -4.38 6.66
CA PHE A 31 1.26 -3.21 6.92
C PHE A 31 0.52 -2.31 7.93
N ARG A 32 1.25 -1.41 8.59
CA ARG A 32 0.64 -0.33 9.36
C ARG A 32 0.62 0.92 8.48
N ALA A 33 -0.55 1.52 8.33
CA ALA A 33 -0.74 2.74 7.56
C ALA A 33 -0.31 3.98 8.38
N GLU A 34 0.98 4.07 8.70
CA GLU A 34 1.58 5.12 9.54
C GLU A 34 2.22 6.25 8.70
N ASN A 35 2.00 6.25 7.39
CA ASN A 35 2.56 7.22 6.44
C ASN A 35 1.44 8.01 5.73
N PRO A 36 1.12 9.25 6.19
CA PRO A 36 0.02 10.05 5.65
C PRO A 36 0.29 10.47 4.20
N GLY A 37 -0.69 10.32 3.33
CA GLY A 37 -0.50 10.57 1.90
C GLY A 37 -1.51 9.84 1.01
N VAL A 38 -1.23 9.89 -0.28
CA VAL A 38 -1.99 9.24 -1.35
C VAL A 38 -1.08 8.22 -2.01
N TRP A 39 -1.31 6.92 -1.78
CA TRP A 39 -0.41 5.83 -2.16
C TRP A 39 -0.99 4.98 -3.29
N PHE A 40 -0.24 4.87 -4.39
CA PHE A 40 -0.63 4.06 -5.54
C PHE A 40 -0.29 2.58 -5.33
N MET A 41 -1.26 1.70 -5.53
CA MET A 41 -1.12 0.24 -5.46
C MET A 41 -1.65 -0.34 -6.77
N HIS A 42 -0.84 -1.06 -7.52
CA HIS A 42 -1.23 -1.55 -8.83
C HIS A 42 -0.54 -2.86 -9.20
N CYS A 43 -1.04 -3.51 -10.25
CA CYS A 43 -0.28 -4.57 -10.90
C CYS A 43 0.92 -3.96 -11.63
N HIS A 44 2.12 -4.45 -11.33
CA HIS A 44 3.36 -3.91 -11.91
C HIS A 44 3.57 -4.30 -13.39
N LEU A 45 2.64 -5.05 -14.00
CA LEU A 45 2.61 -5.23 -15.45
C LEU A 45 1.98 -3.98 -16.07
N GLU A 46 2.76 -3.20 -16.81
CA GLU A 46 2.34 -1.89 -17.35
C GLU A 46 1.04 -1.96 -18.16
N LYS A 47 0.84 -3.03 -18.93
CA LYS A 47 -0.43 -3.29 -19.61
C LYS A 47 -1.60 -3.38 -18.64
N HIS A 48 -1.45 -4.10 -17.53
CA HIS A 48 -2.53 -4.23 -16.54
C HIS A 48 -2.75 -2.94 -15.75
N ALA A 49 -1.68 -2.19 -15.45
CA ALA A 49 -1.80 -0.89 -14.81
C ALA A 49 -2.58 0.10 -15.70
N THR A 50 -2.22 0.21 -16.97
CA THR A 50 -2.92 1.09 -17.92
C THR A 50 -4.35 0.64 -18.25
N TRP A 51 -4.69 -0.63 -18.01
CA TRP A 51 -6.05 -1.16 -18.16
C TRP A 51 -6.92 -1.01 -16.91
N GLY A 52 -6.40 -0.44 -15.81
CA GLY A 52 -7.18 -0.16 -14.60
C GLY A 52 -7.02 -1.16 -13.47
N MET A 53 -6.00 -2.03 -13.48
CA MET A 53 -5.71 -2.93 -12.36
C MET A 53 -4.91 -2.21 -11.27
N ASP A 54 -5.57 -1.23 -10.66
CA ASP A 54 -4.97 -0.32 -9.69
C ASP A 54 -5.97 0.14 -8.61
N MET A 55 -5.41 0.68 -7.54
CA MET A 55 -6.09 1.21 -6.37
C MET A 55 -5.24 2.34 -5.78
N VAL A 56 -5.90 3.26 -5.09
CA VAL A 56 -5.24 4.28 -4.28
C VAL A 56 -5.62 4.12 -2.81
N LEU A 57 -4.63 4.20 -1.92
CA LEU A 57 -4.82 4.25 -0.48
C LEU A 57 -4.61 5.68 0.02
N ILE A 58 -5.67 6.28 0.57
CA ILE A 58 -5.58 7.59 1.24
C ILE A 58 -5.38 7.36 2.73
N VAL A 59 -4.18 7.67 3.20
CA VAL A 59 -3.82 7.63 4.63
C VAL A 59 -3.98 9.02 5.21
N LYS A 60 -4.94 9.18 6.12
CA LYS A 60 -5.24 10.47 6.75
C LYS A 60 -4.13 10.91 7.70
N ASN A 61 -4.10 12.21 7.98
CA ASN A 61 -3.24 12.78 9.01
C ASN A 61 -3.53 12.17 10.38
N GLY A 62 -2.47 11.99 11.16
CA GLY A 62 -2.53 11.67 12.58
C GLY A 62 -2.72 12.92 13.45
N SER A 63 -2.36 12.80 14.73
CA SER A 63 -2.55 13.86 15.73
C SER A 63 -1.40 14.87 15.81
N THR A 64 -0.27 14.61 15.15
CA THR A 64 0.94 15.45 15.23
C THR A 64 1.38 15.93 13.85
N ALA A 65 2.16 17.02 13.81
CA ALA A 65 2.76 17.50 12.56
C ALA A 65 3.66 16.43 11.89
N ALA A 66 4.36 15.62 12.69
CA ALA A 66 5.19 14.52 12.19
C ALA A 66 4.36 13.36 11.58
N THR A 67 3.09 13.22 11.97
CA THR A 67 2.16 12.22 11.44
C THR A 67 1.15 12.83 10.46
N SER A 68 1.44 14.03 9.93
CA SER A 68 0.62 14.73 8.94
C SER A 68 1.36 14.90 7.62
N ILE A 69 0.62 14.92 6.51
CA ILE A 69 1.19 15.19 5.18
C ILE A 69 1.80 16.60 5.15
N ARG A 70 2.92 16.74 4.44
CA ARG A 70 3.55 18.04 4.17
C ARG A 70 2.71 18.85 3.18
N PRO A 71 2.76 20.18 3.23
CA PRO A 71 2.13 21.01 2.19
C PRO A 71 2.75 20.72 0.81
N PRO A 72 1.99 20.90 -0.27
CA PRO A 72 2.51 20.72 -1.63
C PRO A 72 3.66 21.71 -1.90
N PRO A 73 4.75 21.28 -2.57
CA PRO A 73 5.79 22.19 -3.01
C PRO A 73 5.27 23.24 -3.99
N ALA A 74 5.81 24.46 -3.95
CA ALA A 74 5.39 25.56 -4.82
C ALA A 74 5.64 25.33 -6.32
N TYR A 75 6.47 24.34 -6.67
CA TYR A 75 6.87 24.01 -8.04
C TYR A 75 6.17 22.76 -8.59
N MET A 76 5.02 22.36 -8.03
CA MET A 76 4.23 21.26 -8.60
C MET A 76 3.76 21.61 -10.02
N PRO A 77 3.78 20.67 -10.98
CA PRO A 77 3.23 20.88 -12.32
C PRO A 77 1.73 21.21 -12.28
N ASP A 78 1.28 21.98 -13.26
CA ASP A 78 -0.15 22.19 -13.50
C ASP A 78 -0.85 20.88 -13.88
N CYS A 79 -2.13 20.77 -13.53
CA CYS A 79 -2.97 19.61 -13.83
C CYS A 79 -3.34 19.52 -15.32
#